data_AF-A0A811V9B6-F1
#
_entry.id   AF-A0A811V9B6-F1
#
_cell.length_a   1.000
_cell.length_b   1.000
_cell.length_c   1.000
_cell.angle_alpha   90.00
_cell.angle_beta   90.00
_cell.angle_gamma   90.00
#
_symmetry.space_group_name_H-M   'P 1'
#
loop_
_entity.id
_entity.type
_entity.pdbx_description
1 polymer ?
#
loop_
_entity_poly.entity_id
_entity_poly.type
_entity_poly.pdbx_seq_one_letter_code
_entity_poly.pdbx_strand_id
1 'polypeptide(L)'
;MHVIKQTFNAYKTQKLKDEREESRLRAKKAKEDLERFLMSTDKMNSQTKYYKCEELTSVPEQDRRDIYDDCIFNLAKREREEARLLKKRNMKVLGELLESMTSITYETTWAQAQLMLLQNAAFKTDVNLLGMDKEDALIVFEDHIRSLEKEEEEEREREKSVLSVSSVKIEMHFCRY
;
A
#
# COMPACT_ATOMS: atom_id res chain seq x y z
N MET A 1 -25.62 6.80 -68.79
CA MET A 1 -24.39 7.56 -68.48
C MET A 1 -24.45 8.30 -67.14
N HIS A 2 -25.54 9.00 -66.80
CA HIS A 2 -25.65 9.81 -65.57
C HIS A 2 -25.60 8.98 -64.25
N VAL A 3 -26.30 7.83 -64.22
CA VAL A 3 -26.35 6.93 -63.06
C VAL A 3 -24.97 6.37 -62.72
N ILE A 4 -24.23 5.86 -63.72
CA ILE A 4 -22.89 5.28 -63.54
C ILE A 4 -21.91 6.28 -62.90
N LYS A 5 -21.98 7.56 -63.30
CA LYS A 5 -21.14 8.63 -62.73
C LYS A 5 -21.49 8.92 -61.26
N GLN A 6 -22.77 8.94 -60.90
CA GLN A 6 -23.22 9.16 -59.53
C GLN A 6 -22.80 7.99 -58.61
N THR A 7 -22.96 6.74 -59.06
CA THR A 7 -22.56 5.55 -58.29
C THR A 7 -21.05 5.49 -58.07
N PHE A 8 -20.25 5.84 -59.09
CA PHE A 8 -18.78 5.90 -58.96
C PHE A 8 -18.32 6.99 -57.98
N ASN A 9 -18.93 8.17 -58.03
CA ASN A 9 -18.63 9.24 -57.08
C ASN A 9 -19.00 8.86 -55.64
N ALA A 10 -20.16 8.22 -55.43
CA ALA A 10 -20.57 7.74 -54.12
C ALA A 10 -19.60 6.67 -53.57
N TYR A 11 -19.19 5.72 -54.41
CA TYR A 11 -18.19 4.72 -54.04
C TYR A 11 -16.84 5.34 -53.66
N LYS A 12 -16.34 6.31 -54.44
CA LYS A 12 -15.09 7.02 -54.14
C LYS A 12 -15.15 7.75 -52.79
N THR A 13 -16.27 8.44 -52.52
CA THR A 13 -16.48 9.13 -51.24
C THR A 13 -16.55 8.15 -50.08
N GLN A 14 -17.28 7.04 -50.23
CA GLN A 14 -17.39 6.02 -49.19
C GLN A 14 -16.02 5.38 -48.91
N LYS A 15 -15.26 5.03 -49.96
CA LYS A 15 -13.94 4.41 -49.80
C LYS A 15 -12.96 5.33 -49.05
N LEU A 16 -12.94 6.62 -49.36
CA LEU A 16 -12.12 7.60 -48.64
C LEU A 16 -12.54 7.75 -47.17
N LYS A 17 -13.84 7.65 -46.89
CA LYS A 17 -14.37 7.69 -45.52
C LYS A 17 -13.93 6.46 -44.73
N ASP A 18 -14.04 5.27 -45.33
CA ASP A 18 -13.65 4.00 -44.71
C ASP A 18 -12.14 3.97 -44.43
N GLU A 19 -11.31 4.38 -45.39
CA GLU A 19 -9.85 4.46 -45.20
C GLU A 19 -9.45 5.41 -44.06
N ARG A 20 -10.15 6.55 -43.94
CA ARG A 20 -9.94 7.50 -42.85
C ARG A 20 -10.34 6.91 -41.50
N GLU A 21 -11.44 6.16 -41.46
CA GLU A 21 -11.90 5.49 -40.25
C GLU A 21 -10.97 4.35 -39.83
N GLU A 22 -10.53 3.51 -40.76
CA GLU A 22 -9.56 2.45 -40.51
C GLU A 22 -8.21 3.00 -40.01
N SER A 23 -7.75 4.11 -40.59
CA SER A 23 -6.55 4.81 -40.12
C SER A 23 -6.72 5.31 -38.68
N ARG A 24 -7.87 5.92 -38.37
CA ARG A 24 -8.20 6.39 -37.01
C ARG A 24 -8.24 5.23 -36.00
N LEU A 25 -8.88 4.11 -36.35
CA LEU A 25 -8.97 2.94 -35.47
C LEU A 25 -7.61 2.30 -35.22
N ARG A 26 -6.76 2.21 -36.26
CA ARG A 26 -5.38 1.72 -36.11
C ARG A 26 -4.56 2.61 -35.19
N ALA A 27 -4.64 3.93 -35.35
CA ALA A 27 -3.93 4.87 -34.49
C ALA A 27 -4.40 4.79 -33.03
N LYS A 28 -5.72 4.70 -32.81
CA LYS A 28 -6.28 4.51 -31.46
C LYS A 28 -5.76 3.23 -30.81
N LYS A 29 -5.84 2.11 -31.52
CA LYS A 29 -5.34 0.82 -31.02
C LYS A 29 -3.85 0.84 -30.70
N ALA A 30 -3.04 1.47 -31.55
CA ALA A 30 -1.59 1.59 -31.31
C ALA A 30 -1.27 2.36 -30.01
N LYS A 31 -2.05 3.41 -29.70
CA LYS A 31 -1.91 4.17 -28.44
C LYS A 31 -2.31 3.32 -27.22
N GLU A 32 -3.45 2.63 -27.30
CA GLU A 32 -3.93 1.74 -26.21
C GLU A 32 -2.96 0.58 -25.94
N ASP A 33 -2.40 -0.02 -27.00
CA ASP A 33 -1.42 -1.10 -26.88
C ASP A 33 -0.12 -0.61 -26.21
N LEU A 34 0.35 0.61 -26.53
CA LEU A 34 1.50 1.25 -25.89
C LEU A 34 1.25 1.52 -24.40
N GLU A 35 0.12 2.13 -24.07
CA GLU A 35 -0.27 2.40 -22.68
C GLU A 35 -0.34 1.10 -21.87
N ARG A 36 -1.01 0.08 -22.42
CA ARG A 36 -1.11 -1.23 -21.78
C ARG A 36 0.26 -1.84 -21.54
N PHE A 37 1.15 -1.82 -22.54
CA PHE A 37 2.50 -2.34 -22.41
C PHE A 37 3.27 -1.69 -21.25
N LEU A 38 3.19 -0.36 -21.14
CA LEU A 38 3.86 0.41 -20.09
C LEU A 38 3.25 0.18 -18.70
N MET A 39 1.95 -0.10 -18.62
CA MET A 39 1.23 -0.25 -17.35
C MET A 39 1.12 -1.68 -16.82
N SER A 40 1.16 -2.70 -17.69
CA SER A 40 0.83 -4.09 -17.33
C SER A 40 2.00 -5.06 -17.30
N THR A 41 3.17 -4.69 -17.83
CA THR A 41 4.31 -5.60 -17.81
C THR A 41 4.96 -5.57 -16.43
N ASP A 42 5.10 -6.70 -15.75
CA ASP A 42 5.71 -6.82 -14.40
C ASP A 42 7.12 -6.22 -14.28
N LYS A 43 7.77 -5.94 -15.42
CA LYS A 43 9.08 -5.31 -15.52
C LYS A 43 9.04 -3.78 -15.63
N MET A 44 7.85 -3.17 -15.70
CA MET A 44 7.67 -1.72 -15.75
C MET A 44 7.43 -1.15 -14.35
N ASN A 45 8.23 -0.14 -14.03
CA ASN A 45 8.12 0.66 -12.82
C ASN A 45 8.36 2.14 -13.16
N SER A 46 8.12 3.02 -12.20
CA SER A 46 8.30 4.48 -12.35
C SER A 46 9.71 4.93 -12.76
N GLN A 47 10.72 4.07 -12.62
CA GLN A 47 12.11 4.36 -13.02
C GLN A 47 12.41 3.94 -14.47
N THR A 48 11.45 3.31 -15.14
CA THR A 48 11.58 2.88 -16.54
C THR A 48 11.88 4.09 -17.41
N LYS A 49 12.93 3.99 -18.22
CA LYS A 49 13.35 5.06 -19.13
C LYS A 49 12.59 5.00 -20.45
N TYR A 50 12.41 6.18 -21.05
CA TYR A 50 11.69 6.38 -22.30
C TYR A 50 12.18 5.54 -23.48
N TYR A 51 13.46 5.17 -23.54
CA TYR A 51 14.02 4.39 -24.67
C TYR A 51 13.25 3.09 -24.94
N LYS A 52 12.58 2.51 -23.92
CA LYS A 52 11.73 1.31 -24.11
C LYS A 52 10.48 1.57 -24.97
N CYS A 53 10.10 2.83 -25.18
CA CYS A 53 9.02 3.25 -26.08
C CYS A 53 9.50 3.44 -27.53
N GLU A 54 10.82 3.48 -27.79
CA GLU A 54 11.37 3.71 -29.13
C GLU A 54 11.14 2.51 -30.07
N GLU A 55 10.96 1.31 -29.51
CA GLU A 55 10.61 0.10 -30.25
C GLU A 55 9.19 0.17 -30.85
N LEU A 56 8.35 1.12 -30.40
CA LEU A 56 6.94 1.24 -30.78
C LEU A 56 6.72 2.43 -31.73
N THR A 57 7.21 2.30 -32.96
CA THR A 57 7.15 3.33 -34.01
C THR A 57 5.76 3.59 -34.59
N SER A 58 4.76 2.78 -34.23
CA SER A 58 3.37 2.86 -34.72
C SER A 58 2.56 4.03 -34.15
N VAL A 59 3.08 4.69 -33.11
CA VAL A 59 2.48 5.86 -32.45
C VAL A 59 3.33 7.09 -32.75
N PRO A 60 2.76 8.27 -33.10
CA PRO A 60 3.52 9.51 -33.29
C PRO A 60 4.36 9.90 -32.06
N GLU A 61 5.52 10.52 -32.26
CA GLU A 61 6.45 10.81 -31.15
C GLU A 61 5.83 11.65 -30.03
N GLN A 62 5.07 12.69 -30.37
CA GLN A 62 4.39 13.53 -29.38
C GLN A 62 3.46 12.69 -28.50
N ASP A 63 2.61 11.88 -29.13
CA ASP A 63 1.68 10.99 -28.43
C ASP A 63 2.42 9.97 -27.56
N ARG A 64 3.58 9.45 -28.00
CA ARG A 64 4.40 8.52 -27.20
C ARG A 64 4.94 9.18 -25.94
N ARG A 65 5.39 10.44 -26.02
CA ARG A 65 5.89 11.20 -24.87
C ARG A 65 4.78 11.44 -23.86
N ASP A 66 3.62 11.90 -24.32
CA ASP A 66 2.47 12.17 -23.47
C ASP A 66 2.01 10.89 -22.76
N ILE A 67 1.84 9.78 -23.51
CA ILE A 67 1.46 8.47 -22.94
C ILE A 67 2.50 7.98 -21.93
N TYR A 68 3.78 8.13 -22.23
CA TYR A 68 4.85 7.72 -21.34
C TYR A 68 4.83 8.52 -20.02
N ASP A 69 4.73 9.85 -20.08
CA ASP A 69 4.71 10.69 -18.90
C ASP A 69 3.51 10.37 -18.00
N ASP A 70 2.33 10.16 -18.59
CA ASP A 70 1.13 9.72 -17.87
C ASP A 70 1.31 8.33 -17.24
N CYS A 71 1.89 7.38 -17.97
CA CYS A 71 2.17 6.04 -17.45
C CYS A 71 3.15 6.09 -16.27
N ILE A 72 4.28 6.79 -16.42
CA ILE A 72 5.28 6.91 -15.36
C ILE A 72 4.69 7.58 -14.11
N PHE A 73 3.89 8.63 -14.27
CA PHE A 73 3.19 9.26 -13.16
C PHE A 73 2.25 8.28 -12.44
N ASN A 74 1.44 7.55 -13.20
CA ASN A 74 0.50 6.57 -12.65
C ASN A 74 1.21 5.40 -11.96
N LEU A 75 2.31 4.89 -12.53
CA LEU A 75 3.16 3.88 -11.91
C LEU A 75 3.74 4.39 -10.59
N ALA A 76 4.34 5.59 -10.58
CA ALA A 76 4.89 6.20 -9.37
C ALA A 76 3.82 6.44 -8.29
N LYS A 77 2.59 6.78 -8.70
CA LYS A 77 1.45 6.92 -7.78
C LYS A 77 1.03 5.57 -7.20
N ARG A 78 0.93 4.53 -8.03
CA ARG A 78 0.59 3.16 -7.61
C ARG A 78 1.62 2.62 -6.63
N GLU A 79 2.91 2.69 -6.98
CA GLU A 79 4.02 2.21 -6.13
C GLU A 79 4.05 2.91 -4.76
N ARG A 80 3.84 4.24 -4.73
CA ARG A 80 3.76 4.98 -3.45
C ARG A 80 2.59 4.51 -2.60
N GLU A 81 1.43 4.26 -3.22
CA GLU A 81 0.25 3.78 -2.50
C GLU A 81 0.44 2.34 -2.00
N GLU A 82 1.01 1.46 -2.81
CA GLU A 82 1.36 0.08 -2.42
C GLU A 82 2.36 0.07 -1.24
N ALA A 83 3.41 0.90 -1.30
CA ALA A 83 4.36 1.06 -0.20
C ALA A 83 3.68 1.57 1.09
N ARG A 84 2.75 2.53 0.97
CA ARG A 84 1.97 3.06 2.10
C ARG A 84 1.06 1.98 2.72
N LEU A 85 0.40 1.19 1.89
CA LEU A 85 -0.46 0.10 2.34
C LEU A 85 0.36 -1.01 3.01
N LEU A 86 1.52 -1.36 2.44
CA LEU A 86 2.43 -2.34 3.02
C LEU A 86 2.95 -1.88 4.37
N LYS A 87 3.38 -0.62 4.48
CA LYS A 87 3.77 0.00 5.76
C LYS A 87 2.64 -0.09 6.78
N LYS A 88 1.43 0.34 6.43
CA LYS A 88 0.26 0.29 7.31
C LYS A 88 -0.04 -1.15 7.77
N ARG A 89 0.02 -2.12 6.86
CA ARG A 89 -0.19 -3.54 7.15
C ARG A 89 0.88 -4.06 8.11
N ASN A 90 2.15 -3.82 7.83
CA ASN A 90 3.26 -4.30 8.66
C ASN A 90 3.22 -3.70 10.07
N MET A 91 2.96 -2.39 10.19
CA MET A 91 2.82 -1.75 11.51
C MET A 91 1.68 -2.38 12.32
N LYS A 92 0.53 -2.60 11.67
CA LYS A 92 -0.62 -3.23 12.31
C LYS A 92 -0.31 -4.66 12.75
N VAL A 93 0.26 -5.48 11.86
CA VAL A 93 0.56 -6.89 12.15
C VAL A 93 1.62 -7.01 13.24
N LEU A 94 2.64 -6.13 13.27
CA LEU A 94 3.61 -6.10 14.35
C LEU A 94 2.95 -5.76 15.69
N GLY A 95 2.05 -4.77 15.71
CA GLY A 95 1.31 -4.40 16.92
C GLY A 95 0.49 -5.56 17.47
N GLU A 96 -0.33 -6.20 16.62
CA GLU A 96 -1.13 -7.38 17.00
C GLU A 96 -0.23 -8.54 17.50
N LEU A 97 0.95 -8.70 16.90
CA LEU A 97 1.89 -9.72 17.34
C LEU A 97 2.44 -9.41 18.73
N LEU A 98 2.86 -8.17 18.99
CA LEU A 98 3.36 -7.74 20.30
C LEU A 98 2.28 -7.88 21.38
N GLU A 99 1.05 -7.48 21.09
CA GLU A 99 -0.12 -7.66 21.97
C GLU A 99 -0.36 -9.13 22.34
N SER A 100 -0.10 -10.06 21.42
CA SER A 100 -0.24 -11.50 21.69
C SER A 100 0.91 -12.11 22.52
N MET A 101 2.02 -11.38 22.69
CA MET A 101 3.21 -11.86 23.36
C MET A 101 3.20 -11.53 24.85
N THR A 102 2.70 -12.46 25.67
CA THR A 102 2.64 -12.32 27.14
C THR A 102 4.01 -12.20 27.82
N SER A 103 5.11 -12.51 27.13
CA SER A 103 6.48 -12.35 27.65
C SER A 103 7.00 -10.92 27.56
N ILE A 104 6.34 -10.05 26.80
CA ILE A 104 6.70 -8.63 26.70
C ILE A 104 5.93 -7.89 27.80
N THR A 105 6.66 -7.09 28.57
CA THR A 105 6.16 -6.30 29.69
C THR A 105 6.54 -4.83 29.50
N TYR A 106 5.99 -3.93 30.33
CA TYR A 106 6.31 -2.50 30.30
C TYR A 106 7.81 -2.18 30.52
N GLU A 107 8.58 -3.08 31.16
CA GLU A 107 10.03 -2.92 31.36
C GLU A 107 10.88 -3.50 30.22
N THR A 108 10.24 -4.13 29.24
CA THR A 108 10.94 -4.83 28.17
C THR A 108 11.64 -3.82 27.26
N THR A 109 12.94 -4.02 27.02
CA THR A 109 13.71 -3.21 26.08
C THR A 109 13.55 -3.71 24.65
N TRP A 110 13.80 -2.83 23.68
CA TRP A 110 13.74 -3.20 22.26
C TRP A 110 14.64 -4.38 21.90
N ALA A 111 15.87 -4.43 22.44
CA ALA A 111 16.80 -5.53 22.18
C ALA A 111 16.26 -6.88 22.68
N GLN A 112 15.59 -6.91 23.83
CA GLN A 112 14.95 -8.11 24.34
C GLN A 112 13.75 -8.52 23.47
N ALA A 113 12.88 -7.56 23.13
CA ALA A 113 11.73 -7.80 22.26
C ALA A 113 12.16 -8.35 20.90
N GLN A 114 13.23 -7.81 20.30
CA GLN A 114 13.78 -8.33 19.05
C GLN A 114 14.22 -9.80 19.15
N LEU A 115 14.90 -10.19 20.24
CA LEU A 115 15.29 -11.59 20.46
C LEU A 115 14.07 -12.52 20.56
N MET A 116 12.99 -12.06 21.18
CA MET A 116 11.74 -12.81 21.29
C MET A 116 11.01 -12.88 19.94
N LEU A 117 10.94 -11.78 19.19
CA LEU A 117 10.36 -11.72 17.83
C LEU A 117 11.11 -12.65 16.87
N LEU A 118 12.45 -12.66 16.92
CA LEU A 118 13.27 -13.58 16.14
C LEU A 118 13.08 -15.05 16.53
N GLN A 119 12.42 -15.36 17.64
CA GLN A 119 12.03 -16.72 18.02
C GLN A 119 10.57 -17.04 17.64
N ASN A 120 9.75 -16.02 17.41
CA ASN A 120 8.34 -16.16 17.06
C ASN A 120 8.15 -16.65 15.61
N ALA A 121 7.42 -17.75 15.44
CA ALA A 121 7.19 -18.35 14.13
C ALA A 121 6.39 -17.45 13.17
N ALA A 122 5.41 -16.69 13.67
CA ALA A 122 4.60 -15.80 12.85
C ALA A 122 5.42 -14.63 12.29
N PHE A 123 6.38 -14.12 13.08
CA PHE A 123 7.32 -13.10 12.62
C PHE A 123 8.29 -13.63 11.56
N LYS A 124 8.88 -14.81 11.82
CA LYS A 124 9.91 -15.43 10.96
C LYS A 124 9.41 -15.83 9.57
N THR A 125 8.14 -16.19 9.44
CA THR A 125 7.56 -16.63 8.16
C THR A 125 7.00 -15.49 7.33
N ASP A 126 6.77 -14.31 7.92
CA ASP A 126 6.27 -13.13 7.22
C ASP A 126 7.41 -12.31 6.61
N VAL A 127 7.74 -12.61 5.36
CA VAL A 127 8.79 -11.89 4.59
C VAL A 127 8.56 -10.39 4.49
N ASN A 128 7.32 -9.92 4.47
CA ASN A 128 7.03 -8.49 4.41
C ASN A 128 7.34 -7.82 5.75
N LEU A 129 7.07 -8.51 6.85
CA LEU A 129 7.37 -8.02 8.19
C LEU A 129 8.88 -8.02 8.47
N LEU A 130 9.61 -9.03 7.99
CA LEU A 130 11.08 -9.06 8.02
C LEU A 130 11.71 -7.91 7.22
N GLY A 131 11.04 -7.47 6.15
CA GLY A 131 11.45 -6.32 5.33
C GLY A 131 10.93 -4.97 5.82
N MET A 132 10.29 -4.91 7.00
CA MET A 132 9.76 -3.67 7.57
C MET A 132 10.89 -2.67 7.89
N ASP A 133 10.61 -1.38 7.72
CA ASP A 133 11.54 -0.32 8.09
C ASP A 133 11.82 -0.33 9.61
N LYS A 134 13.08 -0.10 9.99
CA LYS A 134 13.52 -0.17 11.38
C LYS A 134 12.91 0.92 12.25
N GLU A 135 12.71 2.12 11.71
CA GLU A 135 12.09 3.24 12.42
C GLU A 135 10.60 2.94 12.66
N ASP A 136 9.91 2.41 11.66
CA ASP A 136 8.51 2.01 11.80
C ASP A 136 8.33 0.90 12.85
N ALA A 137 9.26 -0.06 12.91
CA ALA A 137 9.22 -1.13 13.91
C ALA A 137 9.42 -0.59 15.33
N LEU A 138 10.32 0.39 15.50
CA LEU A 138 10.54 1.07 16.77
C LEU A 138 9.30 1.86 17.21
N ILE A 139 8.65 2.59 16.30
CA ILE A 139 7.42 3.33 16.62
C ILE A 139 6.34 2.40 17.18
N VAL A 140 6.08 1.26 16.51
CA VAL A 140 5.07 0.29 16.95
C VAL A 140 5.43 -0.31 18.31
N PHE A 141 6.71 -0.63 18.52
CA PHE A 141 7.18 -1.17 19.78
C PHE A 141 7.01 -0.17 20.93
N GLU A 142 7.44 1.08 20.74
CA GLU A 142 7.29 2.12 21.75
C GLU A 142 5.82 2.41 22.08
N ASP A 143 4.94 2.43 21.08
CA ASP A 143 3.49 2.58 21.29
C ASP A 143 2.94 1.43 22.14
N HIS A 144 3.39 0.20 21.88
CA HIS A 144 3.00 -0.98 22.67
C HIS A 144 3.49 -0.89 24.12
N ILE A 145 4.77 -0.55 24.35
CA ILE A 145 5.31 -0.37 25.70
C ILE A 145 4.57 0.75 26.46
N ARG A 146 4.31 1.90 25.81
CA ARG A 146 3.50 2.98 26.41
C ARG A 146 2.10 2.52 26.82
N SER A 147 1.48 1.64 26.03
CA SER A 147 0.19 1.06 26.38
C SER A 147 0.28 0.17 27.63
N LEU A 148 1.32 -0.67 27.72
CA LEU A 148 1.56 -1.53 28.88
C LEU A 148 1.88 -0.72 30.14
N GLU A 149 2.71 0.33 30.03
CA GLU A 149 3.03 1.24 31.13
C GLU A 149 1.77 1.88 31.71
N LYS A 150 0.84 2.28 30.84
CA LYS A 150 -0.45 2.85 31.23
C LYS A 150 -1.34 1.82 31.93
N GLU A 151 -1.44 0.61 31.38
CA GLU A 151 -2.25 -0.46 31.97
C GLU A 151 -1.76 -0.84 33.37
N GLU A 152 -0.45 -0.95 33.55
CA GLU A 152 0.20 -1.22 34.84
C GLU A 152 -0.09 -0.10 35.86
N GLU A 153 -0.03 1.16 35.45
CA GLU A 153 -0.35 2.28 36.32
C GLU A 153 -1.82 2.26 36.77
N GLU A 154 -2.75 1.99 35.84
CA GLU A 154 -4.18 1.87 36.13
C GLU A 154 -4.48 0.66 37.04
N GLU A 155 -3.77 -0.46 36.90
CA GLU A 155 -3.87 -1.61 37.80
C GLU A 155 -3.38 -1.26 39.21
N ARG A 156 -2.20 -0.64 39.33
CA ARG A 156 -1.63 -0.20 40.60
C ARG A 156 -2.52 0.80 41.35
N GLU A 157 -3.18 1.72 40.64
CA GLU A 157 -4.15 2.64 41.24
C GLU A 157 -5.41 1.91 41.72
N ARG A 158 -5.92 0.96 40.93
CA ARG A 158 -7.06 0.12 41.32
C ARG A 158 -6.74 -0.67 42.59
N GLU A 159 -5.58 -1.32 42.67
CA GLU A 159 -5.16 -2.04 43.87
C GLU A 159 -5.10 -1.14 45.11
N LYS A 160 -4.50 0.05 44.99
CA LYS A 160 -4.46 1.04 46.08
C LYS A 160 -5.87 1.45 46.52
N SER A 161 -6.77 1.71 45.56
CA SER A 161 -8.15 2.08 45.86
C SER A 161 -8.90 0.94 46.58
N VAL A 162 -8.74 -0.30 46.14
CA VAL A 162 -9.39 -1.48 46.75
C VAL A 162 -8.89 -1.70 48.18
N LEU A 163 -7.58 -1.54 48.41
CA LEU A 163 -6.98 -1.60 49.74
C LEU A 163 -7.53 -0.48 50.64
N SER A 164 -7.62 0.75 50.14
CA SER A 164 -8.16 1.88 50.91
C SER A 164 -9.63 1.68 51.29
N VAL A 165 -10.46 1.17 50.37
CA VAL A 165 -11.88 0.86 50.63
C VAL A 165 -12.02 -0.28 51.64
N SER A 166 -11.15 -1.29 51.55
CA SER A 166 -11.14 -2.41 52.49
C SER A 166 -10.76 -1.97 53.90
N SER A 167 -9.75 -1.11 54.05
CA SER A 167 -9.37 -0.52 55.34
C SER A 167 -10.50 0.33 55.94
N VAL A 168 -11.16 1.20 55.15
CA VAL A 168 -12.29 2.01 55.62
C VAL A 168 -13.47 1.15 56.08
N LYS A 169 -13.76 0.03 55.39
CA LYS A 169 -14.80 -0.92 55.81
C LYS A 169 -14.47 -1.60 57.14
N ILE A 170 -13.20 -1.96 57.37
CA ILE A 170 -12.74 -2.57 58.62
C ILE A 170 -12.86 -1.57 59.78
N GLU A 171 -12.41 -0.33 59.60
CA GLU A 171 -12.54 0.73 60.62
C GLU A 171 -14.02 1.01 60.97
N MET A 172 -14.89 1.13 59.96
CA MET A 172 -16.33 1.29 60.15
C MET A 172 -16.99 0.13 60.89
N HIS A 173 -16.53 -1.10 60.67
CA HIS A 173 -16.99 -2.27 61.42
C HIS A 173 -16.54 -2.21 62.88
N PHE A 174 -15.29 -1.81 63.13
CA PHE A 174 -14.74 -1.68 64.48
C PHE A 174 -15.42 -0.57 65.29
N CYS A 175 -15.82 0.54 64.67
CA CYS A 175 -16.57 1.61 65.34
C CYS A 175 -18.04 1.29 65.64
N ARG A 176 -18.58 0.15 65.15
CA ARG A 176 -19.98 -0.26 65.39
C ARG A 176 -20.14 -1.26 66.55
N TYR A 177 -19.04 -1.70 67.17
CA TYR A 177 -18.99 -2.55 68.37
C TYR A 177 -18.38 -1.77 69.52
#